data_AF-A0A958N5X8-F1
#
_entry.id   AF-A0A958N5X8-F1
#
_cell.length_a   1.000
_cell.length_b   1.000
_cell.length_c   1.000
_cell.angle_alpha   90.00
_cell.angle_beta   90.00
_cell.angle_gamma   90.00
#
_symmetry.space_group_name_H-M   'P 1'
#
loop_
_entity.id
_entity.type
_entity.pdbx_description
1 polymer ?
#
loop_
_entity_poly.entity_id
_entity_poly.type
_entity_poly.pdbx_seq_one_letter_code
_entity_poly.pdbx_strand_id
1 'polypeptide(L)'
;LGLYGREALAEDAKVSAEGSGFEGFSLAHNVESEKEVDEVVAQAIGAGANLVKKPQKVFWGGYSGYFKDLDGHLWEVAYNPLFWVGPRDENA
;
A
#
# COMPACT_ATOMS: atom_id res chain seq x y z
N LEU A 1 11.57 1.71 -7.98
CA LEU A 1 11.87 0.30 -7.60
C LEU A 1 12.55 0.31 -6.25
N GLY A 2 11.97 -0.35 -5.24
CA GLY A 2 12.58 -0.59 -3.94
C GLY A 2 12.74 -2.09 -3.72
N LEU A 3 13.82 -2.51 -3.07
CA LEU A 3 13.99 -3.90 -2.63
C LEU A 3 13.56 -4.00 -1.17
N TYR A 4 12.77 -5.03 -0.87
CA TYR A 4 12.26 -5.28 0.47
C TYR A 4 12.39 -6.78 0.76
N GLY A 5 12.79 -7.14 1.98
CA GLY A 5 12.89 -8.54 2.37
C GLY A 5 11.52 -9.22 2.30
N ARG A 6 11.44 -10.43 1.74
CA ARG A 6 10.16 -11.11 1.50
C ARG A 6 9.33 -11.25 2.77
N GLU A 7 9.95 -11.75 3.84
CA GLU A 7 9.31 -11.99 5.12
C GLU A 7 8.85 -10.67 5.75
N ALA A 8 9.70 -9.65 5.69
CA ALA A 8 9.36 -8.32 6.17
C ALA A 8 8.20 -7.71 5.37
N LEU A 9 8.15 -7.90 4.04
CA LEU A 9 7.08 -7.37 3.19
C LEU A 9 5.75 -8.02 3.56
N ALA A 10 5.76 -9.34 3.72
CA ALA A 10 4.61 -10.10 4.13
C ALA A 10 4.12 -9.69 5.53
N GLU A 11 5.05 -9.44 6.46
CA GLU A 11 4.73 -8.92 7.80
C GLU A 11 4.08 -7.53 7.74
N ASP A 12 4.66 -6.59 6.99
CA ASP A 12 4.10 -5.24 6.86
C ASP A 12 2.71 -5.27 6.21
N ALA A 13 2.52 -6.10 5.19
CA ALA A 13 1.24 -6.27 4.51
C ALA A 13 0.23 -7.13 5.29
N LYS A 14 0.65 -7.84 6.34
CA LYS A 14 -0.14 -8.81 7.12
C LYS A 14 -0.65 -10.01 6.28
N VAL A 15 0.22 -10.56 5.44
CA VAL A 15 -0.04 -11.76 4.62
C VAL A 15 0.99 -12.86 4.89
N SER A 16 0.76 -14.08 4.37
CA SER A 16 1.76 -15.17 4.45
C SER A 16 2.96 -14.89 3.54
N ALA A 17 4.17 -15.11 4.05
CA ALA A 17 5.41 -15.02 3.29
C ALA A 17 5.60 -16.16 2.27
N GLU A 18 4.85 -17.26 2.39
CA GLU A 18 4.85 -18.34 1.40
C GLU A 18 4.32 -17.85 0.04
N GLY A 19 3.32 -16.97 0.08
CA GLY A 19 2.55 -16.53 -1.08
C GLY A 19 1.69 -17.64 -1.68
N SER A 20 0.79 -17.29 -2.60
CA SER A 20 0.10 -18.24 -3.46
C SER A 20 0.11 -17.73 -4.90
N GLY A 21 0.47 -18.57 -5.86
CA GLY A 21 0.66 -18.13 -7.25
C GLY A 21 1.94 -17.30 -7.43
N PHE A 22 1.83 -16.11 -8.04
CA PHE A 22 2.96 -15.18 -8.24
C PHE A 22 2.76 -13.92 -7.39
N GLU A 23 3.27 -13.87 -6.16
CA GLU A 23 3.27 -12.65 -5.34
C GLU A 23 4.53 -12.65 -4.44
N GLY A 24 5.51 -11.83 -4.82
CA GLY A 24 6.73 -11.54 -4.05
C GLY A 24 7.10 -10.05 -4.15
N PHE A 25 6.12 -9.22 -4.48
CA PHE A 25 6.22 -7.78 -4.64
C PHE A 25 4.87 -7.16 -4.25
N SER A 26 4.86 -5.85 -4.03
CA SER A 26 3.64 -5.05 -3.93
C SER A 26 3.78 -3.82 -4.82
N LEU A 27 2.66 -3.22 -5.18
CA LEU A 27 2.60 -1.91 -5.83
C LEU A 27 2.37 -0.86 -4.75
N ALA A 28 3.30 0.09 -4.62
CA ALA A 28 3.18 1.17 -3.63
C ALA A 28 2.72 2.47 -4.31
N HIS A 29 1.57 2.99 -3.88
CA HIS A 29 1.04 4.30 -4.24
C HIS A 29 1.23 5.25 -3.05
N ASN A 30 2.16 6.20 -3.19
CA ASN A 30 2.37 7.21 -2.15
C ASN A 30 1.46 8.42 -2.38
N VAL A 31 0.83 8.91 -1.31
CA VAL A 31 -0.10 10.06 -1.30
C VAL A 31 0.40 11.17 -0.36
N GLU A 32 -0.23 12.34 -0.41
CA GLU A 32 0.26 13.55 0.29
C GLU A 32 -0.16 13.62 1.77
N SER A 33 -1.13 12.81 2.21
CA SER A 33 -1.61 12.83 3.60
C SER A 33 -2.21 11.51 4.08
N GLU A 34 -2.31 11.35 5.41
CA GLU A 34 -2.98 10.20 6.04
C GLU A 34 -4.45 10.08 5.63
N LYS A 35 -5.12 11.23 5.47
CA LYS A 35 -6.51 11.29 5.00
C LYS A 35 -6.66 10.73 3.59
N GLU A 36 -5.72 11.05 2.71
CA GLU A 36 -5.73 10.51 1.34
C GLU A 36 -5.49 8.99 1.33
N VAL A 37 -4.72 8.45 2.27
CA VAL A 37 -4.58 6.99 2.43
C VAL A 37 -5.94 6.38 2.72
N ASP A 38 -6.69 6.93 3.68
CA ASP A 38 -8.04 6.47 4.03
C ASP A 38 -8.99 6.55 2.82
N GLU A 39 -8.95 7.67 2.10
CA GLU A 39 -9.81 7.91 0.94
C GLU A 39 -9.53 6.95 -0.22
N VAL A 40 -8.26 6.76 -0.60
CA VAL A 40 -7.89 5.85 -1.71
C VAL A 40 -8.19 4.40 -1.35
N VAL A 41 -7.92 3.97 -0.11
CA VAL A 41 -8.27 2.61 0.32
C VAL A 41 -9.80 2.43 0.30
N ALA A 42 -10.57 3.40 0.79
CA ALA A 42 -12.03 3.34 0.72
C ALA A 42 -12.56 3.28 -0.72
N GLN A 43 -11.96 4.04 -1.64
CA GLN A 43 -12.30 3.99 -3.07
C GLN A 43 -12.02 2.62 -3.68
N ALA A 44 -10.84 2.03 -3.41
CA ALA A 44 -10.49 0.70 -3.90
C ALA A 44 -11.48 -0.36 -3.42
N ILE A 45 -11.82 -0.35 -2.12
CA ILE A 45 -12.83 -1.25 -1.55
C ILE A 45 -14.20 -1.03 -2.20
N GLY A 46 -14.62 0.23 -2.41
CA GLY A 46 -15.86 0.57 -3.09
C GLY A 46 -15.91 0.06 -4.54
N ALA A 47 -14.75 -0.09 -5.18
CA ALA A 47 -14.59 -0.67 -6.52
C ALA A 47 -14.50 -2.20 -6.54
N GLY A 48 -14.55 -2.87 -5.38
CA GLY A 48 -14.52 -4.34 -5.26
C GLY A 48 -13.16 -4.94 -4.87
N ALA A 49 -12.17 -4.12 -4.52
CA ALA A 49 -10.92 -4.62 -3.94
C ALA A 49 -11.16 -5.29 -2.58
N ASN A 50 -10.27 -6.21 -2.20
CA ASN A 50 -10.31 -6.88 -0.91
C ASN A 50 -9.38 -6.20 0.10
N LEU A 51 -9.89 -5.81 1.26
CA LEU A 51 -9.08 -5.21 2.32
C LEU A 51 -8.10 -6.23 2.90
N VAL A 52 -6.83 -5.86 3.00
CA VAL A 52 -5.79 -6.69 3.65
C VAL A 52 -5.36 -6.07 4.98
N LYS A 53 -5.00 -4.79 4.96
CA LYS A 53 -4.56 -4.02 6.14
C LYS A 53 -5.31 -2.70 6.16
N LYS A 54 -6.10 -2.46 7.21
CA LYS A 54 -6.70 -1.13 7.46
C LYS A 54 -5.60 -0.07 7.52
N PRO A 55 -5.83 1.14 6.97
CA PRO A 55 -4.91 2.25 7.16
C PRO A 55 -4.57 2.46 8.64
N GLN A 56 -3.28 2.57 8.94
CA GLN A 56 -2.78 2.74 10.30
C GLN A 56 -1.37 3.34 10.30
N LYS A 57 -0.96 3.89 11.45
CA LYS A 57 0.44 4.25 11.70
C LYS A 57 1.32 3.01 11.63
N VAL A 58 2.49 3.15 11.01
CA VAL A 58 3.44 2.05 10.79
C VAL A 58 4.80 2.36 11.40
N PHE A 59 5.60 1.31 11.67
CA PHE A 59 6.80 1.40 12.52
C PHE A 59 7.88 2.36 12.00
N TRP A 60 7.92 2.58 10.68
CA TRP A 60 8.88 3.47 10.03
C TRP A 60 8.45 4.95 10.04
N GLY A 61 7.31 5.29 10.66
CA GLY A 61 6.91 6.66 10.95
C GLY A 61 5.88 7.29 10.00
N GLY A 62 5.34 6.54 9.05
CA GLY A 62 4.23 6.99 8.20
C GLY A 62 2.90 6.35 8.53
N TYR A 63 2.02 6.34 7.53
CA TYR A 63 0.67 5.82 7.63
C TYR A 63 0.36 5.03 6.35
N SER A 64 0.02 3.73 6.47
CA SER A 64 -0.26 2.92 5.29
C SER A 64 -1.36 1.88 5.48
N GLY A 65 -1.98 1.52 4.38
CA GLY A 65 -2.99 0.45 4.27
C GLY A 65 -2.69 -0.45 3.07
N TYR A 66 -3.23 -1.66 3.08
CA TYR A 66 -3.07 -2.63 2.00
C TYR A 66 -4.43 -3.18 1.55
N PHE A 67 -4.53 -3.40 0.24
CA PHE A 67 -5.64 -4.13 -0.36
C PHE A 67 -5.12 -5.07 -1.46
N LYS A 68 -5.96 -6.01 -1.87
CA LYS A 68 -5.78 -6.77 -3.11
C LYS A 68 -6.77 -6.28 -4.15
N ASP A 69 -6.30 -6.00 -5.36
CA ASP A 69 -7.21 -5.68 -6.47
C ASP A 69 -8.03 -6.91 -6.90
N LEU A 70 -8.84 -6.76 -7.95
CA LEU A 70 -9.73 -7.79 -8.46
C LEU A 70 -8.99 -9.03 -8.99
N ASP A 71 -7.72 -8.87 -9.38
CA ASP A 71 -6.85 -9.94 -9.86
C ASP A 71 -5.98 -10.55 -8.75
N GLY A 72 -6.04 -9.96 -7.55
CA GLY A 72 -5.37 -10.46 -6.35
C GLY A 72 -4.00 -9.84 -6.07
N HIS A 73 -3.60 -8.83 -6.84
CA HIS A 73 -2.30 -8.16 -6.66
C HIS A 73 -2.30 -7.29 -5.42
N LEU A 74 -1.20 -7.34 -4.68
CA LEU A 74 -1.05 -6.59 -3.44
C LEU A 74 -0.67 -5.12 -3.69
N TRP A 75 -1.51 -4.21 -3.21
CA TRP A 75 -1.28 -2.76 -3.25
C TRP A 75 -1.07 -2.21 -1.84
N GLU A 76 -0.04 -1.37 -1.69
CA GLU A 76 0.14 -0.47 -0.55
C GLU A 76 -0.30 0.94 -0.95
N VAL A 77 -1.09 1.59 -0.11
CA VAL A 77 -1.29 3.04 -0.16
C VAL A 77 -0.61 3.63 1.07
N ALA A 78 0.35 4.54 0.86
CA ALA A 78 1.19 5.05 1.93
C ALA A 78 1.29 6.57 1.92
N TYR A 79 1.18 7.19 3.09
CA TYR A 79 1.74 8.50 3.34
C TYR A 79 3.11 8.30 3.99
N ASN A 80 4.16 8.63 3.24
CA ASN A 80 5.54 8.51 3.70
C ASN A 80 6.18 9.89 3.90
N PRO A 81 6.24 10.42 5.14
CA PRO A 81 6.80 11.75 5.40
C PRO A 81 8.32 11.84 5.17
N LEU A 82 8.99 10.70 4.96
CA LEU A 82 10.43 10.60 4.72
C LEU A 82 10.76 10.46 3.23
N PHE A 83 9.74 10.36 2.37
CA PHE A 83 9.90 10.13 0.94
C PHE A 83 9.11 11.15 0.13
N TRP A 84 9.81 11.90 -0.72
CA TRP A 84 9.19 12.85 -1.64
C TRP A 84 8.71 12.12 -2.89
N VAL A 85 7.40 12.17 -3.18
CA VAL A 85 6.76 11.39 -4.26
C VAL A 85 6.98 12.01 -5.65
N GLY A 86 7.58 13.19 -5.73
CA GLY A 86 7.82 13.91 -6.99
C GLY A 86 7.05 15.22 -7.06
N PRO A 87 7.29 16.06 -8.07
CA PRO A 87 6.58 17.34 -8.20
C PRO A 87 5.07 17.09 -8.37
N ARG A 88 4.25 17.98 -7.82
CA ARG A 88 2.80 17.98 -8.05
C ARG A 88 2.54 18.01 -9.55
N ASP A 89 1.66 17.14 -10.03
CA ASP A 89 1.08 17.33 -11.36
C ASP A 89 0.07 18.47 -11.25
N GLU A 90 0.48 19.66 -11.66
CA GLU A 90 -0.37 20.86 -11.65
C GLU A 90 -1.51 20.78 -12.69
N ASN A 91 -1.56 19.74 -13.52
CA ASN A 91 -2.50 19.59 -14.64
C ASN A 91 -3.33 18.29 -14.63
N ALA A 92 -3.30 17.49 -13.55
CA ALA A 92 -4.09 16.27 -13.41
C ALA A 92 -5.53 16.54 -12.96
#